data_AF-A0A7S2LBG2-F1
#
_entry.id   AF-A0A7S2LBG2-F1
#
_cell.length_a   1.000
_cell.length_b   1.000
_cell.length_c   1.000
_cell.angle_alpha   90.00
_cell.angle_beta   90.00
_cell.angle_gamma   90.00
#
_symmetry.space_group_name_H-M   'P 1'
#
loop_
_entity.id
_entity.type
_entity.pdbx_description
1 polymer ?
#
loop_
_entity_poly.entity_id
_entity_poly.type
_entity_poly.pdbx_seq_one_letter_code
_entity_poly.pdbx_strand_id
1 'polypeptide(L)'
;TAGGSAVAAPPPPAGGWAIRRRCRKGKKFLAAPGRMCWCDGDLPEDCGVAAEGQTFPVDGARLSVLHTPGHSDDSVSLVLESDTGDDDVIFTGDTILGGVTARFDNIQAYEDSLRRLQELVADRGAALCPGHGDAIPAASSAATVRAVLQMMRQREKAVVEVLRDSPGGLTVDDICHSLYGGDAVAAGMAR
;
A
#
# COMPACT_ATOMS: atom_id res chain seq x y z
N THR A 1 15.62 -43.79 -11.54
CA THR A 1 16.64 -42.95 -10.86
C THR A 1 16.64 -41.57 -11.51
N ALA A 2 16.04 -40.58 -10.85
CA ALA A 2 16.33 -39.17 -11.09
C ALA A 2 15.84 -38.41 -9.84
N GLY A 3 16.77 -38.17 -8.91
CA GLY A 3 16.52 -37.33 -7.74
C GLY A 3 16.64 -35.88 -8.14
N GLY A 4 15.55 -35.12 -8.02
CA GLY A 4 15.58 -33.65 -8.11
C GLY A 4 16.02 -33.10 -6.77
N SER A 5 17.27 -32.64 -6.70
CA SER A 5 17.80 -31.92 -5.55
C SER A 5 17.13 -30.54 -5.47
N ALA A 6 16.33 -30.30 -4.42
CA ALA A 6 15.81 -28.98 -4.11
C ALA A 6 16.99 -28.03 -3.86
N VAL A 7 17.12 -26.98 -4.68
CA VAL A 7 18.12 -25.93 -4.47
C VAL A 7 17.55 -24.97 -3.44
N ALA A 8 18.15 -24.95 -2.25
CA ALA A 8 17.78 -24.03 -1.18
C ALA A 8 18.01 -22.57 -1.63
N ALA A 9 17.01 -21.71 -1.39
CA ALA A 9 17.13 -20.27 -1.63
C ALA A 9 18.25 -19.65 -0.78
N PRO A 10 18.99 -18.66 -1.31
CA PRO A 10 20.04 -17.98 -0.56
C PRO A 10 19.45 -17.24 0.66
N PRO A 11 20.19 -17.14 1.78
CA PRO A 11 19.72 -16.42 2.95
C PRO A 11 19.56 -14.92 2.64
N PRO A 12 18.58 -14.25 3.27
CA PRO A 12 18.35 -12.82 3.06
C PRO A 12 19.59 -12.00 3.49
N PRO A 13 19.84 -10.84 2.85
CA PRO A 13 20.97 -9.99 3.18
C PRO A 13 20.93 -9.54 4.64
N ALA A 14 22.11 -9.52 5.27
CA ALA A 14 22.30 -9.07 6.65
C ALA A 14 21.98 -7.57 6.76
N GLY A 15 20.74 -7.26 7.15
CA GLY A 15 20.22 -5.89 7.26
C GLY A 15 18.70 -5.77 7.25
N GLY A 16 17.98 -6.86 6.94
CA GLY A 16 16.51 -6.88 6.92
C GLY A 16 15.85 -6.63 8.27
N TRP A 17 14.70 -5.94 8.24
CA TRP A 17 13.84 -5.66 9.40
C TRP A 17 13.36 -6.97 10.01
N ALA A 18 14.06 -7.44 11.05
CA ALA A 18 13.74 -8.69 11.72
C ALA A 18 12.57 -8.49 12.69
N ILE A 19 11.36 -8.89 12.30
CA ILE A 19 10.25 -9.08 13.25
C ILE A 19 10.55 -10.36 14.04
N ARG A 20 11.17 -10.19 15.21
CA ARG A 20 11.58 -11.31 16.07
C ARG A 20 10.39 -11.99 16.76
N ARG A 21 10.29 -13.31 16.59
CA ARG A 21 9.41 -14.20 17.38
C ARG A 21 9.79 -14.20 18.86
N ARG A 22 8.81 -14.00 19.76
CA ARG A 22 8.60 -14.92 20.91
C ARG A 22 7.24 -14.70 21.59
N CYS A 23 6.41 -15.73 21.57
CA CYS A 23 5.22 -15.88 22.42
C CYS A 23 5.61 -16.61 23.73
N ARG A 24 5.23 -16.04 24.88
CA ARG A 24 5.03 -16.80 26.13
C ARG A 24 3.97 -16.12 26.98
N LYS A 25 3.02 -16.94 27.44
CA LYS A 25 1.83 -16.65 28.24
C LYS A 25 1.91 -15.40 29.12
N GLY A 26 0.92 -14.53 28.94
CA GLY A 26 0.56 -13.48 29.88
C GLY A 26 1.44 -12.24 29.80
N LYS A 27 0.94 -11.22 29.07
CA LYS A 27 1.15 -9.76 29.18
C LYS A 27 1.25 -9.13 27.79
N LYS A 28 0.33 -8.18 27.56
CA LYS A 28 0.31 -7.05 26.62
C LYS A 28 1.16 -7.20 25.35
N PHE A 29 0.46 -7.27 24.23
CA PHE A 29 1.02 -7.14 22.89
C PHE A 29 1.90 -5.89 22.79
N LEU A 30 3.18 -6.15 22.55
CA LEU A 30 4.16 -5.22 22.03
C LEU A 30 4.64 -5.83 20.71
N ALA A 31 3.75 -5.86 19.70
CA ALA A 31 4.24 -5.43 18.39
C ALA A 31 4.78 -4.03 18.66
N ALA A 32 6.06 -3.76 18.36
CA ALA A 32 6.85 -2.60 18.79
C ALA A 32 6.01 -1.42 19.33
N PRO A 33 6.30 -0.88 20.52
CA PRO A 33 5.34 -0.11 21.35
C PRO A 33 4.29 0.65 20.56
N GLY A 34 3.09 0.06 20.45
CA GLY A 34 1.91 0.72 19.89
C GLY A 34 1.25 0.11 18.65
N ARG A 35 1.65 -1.06 18.12
CA ARG A 35 1.00 -1.64 16.91
C ARG A 35 -0.07 -2.69 17.22
N MET A 36 -1.24 -2.54 16.61
CA MET A 36 -2.45 -3.32 16.82
C MET A 36 -2.62 -4.33 15.68
N CYS A 37 -2.80 -5.61 15.99
CA CYS A 37 -3.10 -6.64 15.00
C CYS A 37 -4.63 -6.76 14.89
N TRP A 38 -5.20 -6.51 13.71
CA TRP A 38 -6.63 -6.54 13.42
C TRP A 38 -7.14 -7.98 13.24
N CYS A 39 -7.01 -8.80 14.29
CA CYS A 39 -7.63 -10.11 14.33
C CYS A 39 -8.37 -10.21 15.67
N ASP A 40 -9.70 -10.20 15.63
CA ASP A 40 -10.55 -10.41 16.83
C ASP A 40 -10.51 -11.87 17.33
N GLY A 41 -9.56 -12.69 16.87
CA GLY A 41 -9.38 -14.09 17.25
C GLY A 41 -7.94 -14.55 17.12
N ASP A 42 -7.64 -15.70 17.76
CA ASP A 42 -6.36 -16.38 17.58
C ASP A 42 -6.20 -16.74 16.09
N LEU A 43 -5.17 -16.19 15.45
CA LEU A 43 -4.77 -16.62 14.13
C LEU A 43 -4.43 -18.12 14.18
N PRO A 44 -4.74 -18.90 13.12
CA PRO A 44 -4.30 -20.29 13.01
C PRO A 44 -2.79 -20.44 13.32
N GLU A 45 -2.38 -21.57 13.91
CA GLU A 45 -0.97 -21.78 14.30
C GLU A 45 0.01 -21.73 13.11
N ASP A 46 -0.50 -21.93 11.90
CA ASP A 46 0.18 -21.88 10.61
C ASP A 46 0.13 -20.48 9.94
N CYS A 47 -0.52 -19.49 10.57
CA CYS A 47 -0.53 -18.12 10.07
C CYS A 47 0.83 -17.46 10.29
N GLY A 48 1.53 -17.18 9.19
CA GLY A 48 2.84 -16.53 9.17
C GLY A 48 2.77 -15.07 8.68
N VAL A 49 3.84 -14.32 8.95
CA VAL A 49 4.03 -12.98 8.36
C VAL A 49 4.52 -13.13 6.92
N ALA A 50 3.84 -12.48 5.97
CA ALA A 50 4.24 -12.46 4.58
C ALA A 50 5.50 -11.61 4.38
N ALA A 51 6.55 -12.20 3.80
CA ALA A 51 7.79 -11.48 3.48
C ALA A 51 7.73 -10.82 2.09
N GLU A 52 8.42 -9.70 1.92
CA GLU A 52 8.62 -9.07 0.60
C GLU A 52 9.18 -10.10 -0.39
N GLY A 53 8.58 -10.17 -1.59
CA GLY A 53 8.95 -11.12 -2.64
C GLY A 53 8.57 -12.57 -2.37
N GLN A 54 7.93 -12.89 -1.23
CA GLN A 54 7.43 -14.24 -0.99
C GLN A 54 6.43 -14.62 -2.08
N THR A 55 6.61 -15.81 -2.66
CA THR A 55 5.76 -16.31 -3.74
C THR A 55 4.89 -17.46 -3.27
N PHE A 56 3.68 -17.51 -3.83
CA PHE A 56 2.70 -18.56 -3.62
C PHE A 56 2.28 -19.09 -5.00
N PRO A 57 2.46 -20.40 -5.28
CA PRO A 57 1.93 -20.98 -6.50
C PRO A 57 0.40 -21.03 -6.43
N VAL A 58 -0.24 -20.67 -7.53
CA VAL A 58 -1.68 -20.82 -7.73
C VAL A 58 -1.92 -21.48 -9.10
N ASP A 59 -3.10 -22.02 -9.35
CA ASP A 59 -3.35 -22.75 -10.60
C ASP A 59 -3.21 -21.82 -11.81
N GLY A 60 -2.18 -22.06 -12.64
CA GLY A 60 -1.92 -21.29 -13.86
C GLY A 60 -1.31 -19.90 -13.65
N ALA A 61 -0.86 -19.57 -12.44
CA ALA A 61 -0.24 -18.28 -12.14
C ALA A 61 0.67 -18.34 -10.90
N ARG A 62 1.39 -17.25 -10.65
CA ARG A 62 2.19 -17.08 -9.44
C ARG A 62 1.81 -15.79 -8.73
N LEU A 63 1.48 -15.89 -7.45
CA LEU A 63 1.21 -14.74 -6.60
C LEU A 63 2.50 -14.35 -5.86
N SER A 64 2.86 -13.07 -5.85
CA SER A 64 4.02 -12.57 -5.09
C SER A 64 3.64 -11.39 -4.21
N VAL A 65 4.31 -11.29 -3.06
CA VAL A 65 4.08 -10.24 -2.07
C VAL A 65 4.92 -9.02 -2.39
N LEU A 66 4.28 -7.86 -2.50
CA LEU A 66 4.92 -6.55 -2.57
C LEU A 66 4.55 -5.77 -1.31
N HIS A 67 5.50 -5.43 -0.44
CA HIS A 67 5.21 -4.57 0.72
C HIS A 67 4.90 -3.17 0.22
N THR A 68 3.74 -2.65 0.61
CA THR A 68 3.26 -1.32 0.26
C THR A 68 2.84 -0.54 1.51
N PRO A 69 3.76 -0.32 2.47
CA PRO A 69 3.45 0.39 3.70
C PRO A 69 3.02 1.83 3.42
N GLY A 70 2.21 2.39 4.31
CA GLY A 70 1.77 3.78 4.23
C GLY A 70 0.31 3.93 4.65
N HIS A 71 -0.59 3.16 4.03
CA HIS A 71 -1.97 3.02 4.51
C HIS A 71 -1.97 2.50 5.96
N SER A 72 -1.35 1.33 6.14
CA SER A 72 -0.87 0.80 7.41
C SER A 72 0.61 0.41 7.29
N ASP A 73 1.28 0.20 8.42
CA ASP A 73 2.68 -0.24 8.44
C ASP A 73 2.89 -1.65 7.88
N ASP A 74 1.84 -2.49 7.90
CA ASP A 74 1.82 -3.88 7.46
C ASP A 74 1.08 -4.08 6.13
N SER A 75 0.74 -2.99 5.44
CA SER A 75 0.07 -3.04 4.13
C SER A 75 0.93 -3.76 3.10
N VAL A 76 0.30 -4.67 2.37
CA VAL A 76 0.91 -5.38 1.23
C VAL A 76 -0.02 -5.31 0.02
N SER A 77 0.59 -5.31 -1.15
CA SER A 77 -0.07 -5.58 -2.43
C SER A 77 0.36 -6.96 -2.92
N LEU A 78 -0.49 -7.64 -3.67
CA LEU A 78 -0.22 -8.98 -4.19
C LEU A 78 -0.17 -8.91 -5.71
N VAL A 79 0.93 -9.37 -6.30
CA VAL A 79 1.16 -9.35 -7.75
C VAL A 79 0.90 -10.76 -8.27
N LEU A 80 -0.14 -10.90 -9.07
CA LEU A 80 -0.50 -12.13 -9.76
C LEU A 80 0.09 -12.09 -11.17
N GLU A 81 1.08 -12.93 -11.40
CA GLU A 81 1.76 -13.09 -12.68
C GLU A 81 1.10 -14.26 -13.43
N SER A 82 0.53 -13.99 -14.60
CA SER A 82 -0.21 -14.98 -15.38
C SER A 82 0.70 -15.83 -16.27
N ASP A 83 0.55 -17.15 -16.23
CA ASP A 83 1.26 -18.06 -17.13
C ASP A 83 0.45 -18.36 -18.42
N THR A 84 -0.79 -17.84 -18.53
CA THR A 84 -1.73 -18.12 -19.62
C THR A 84 -1.78 -17.05 -20.71
N GLY A 85 -0.98 -15.98 -20.57
CA GLY A 85 -0.91 -14.87 -21.53
C GLY A 85 -1.98 -13.79 -21.33
N ASP A 86 -2.73 -13.85 -20.23
CA ASP A 86 -3.58 -12.76 -19.74
C ASP A 86 -2.71 -11.65 -19.11
N ASP A 87 -3.26 -10.45 -18.95
CA ASP A 87 -2.57 -9.34 -18.26
C ASP A 87 -2.25 -9.72 -16.80
N ASP A 88 -1.07 -9.32 -16.31
CA ASP A 88 -0.74 -9.38 -14.89
C ASP A 88 -1.76 -8.56 -14.06
N VAL A 89 -2.04 -8.98 -12.83
CA VAL A 89 -2.98 -8.31 -11.93
C VAL A 89 -2.29 -7.95 -10.62
N ILE A 90 -2.49 -6.73 -10.13
CA ILE A 90 -2.01 -6.30 -8.82
C ILE A 90 -3.21 -6.04 -7.92
N PHE A 91 -3.36 -6.84 -6.87
CA PHE A 91 -4.29 -6.56 -5.78
C PHE A 91 -3.65 -5.52 -4.87
N THR A 92 -4.14 -4.29 -4.90
CA THR A 92 -3.50 -3.15 -4.21
C THR A 92 -3.99 -2.97 -2.78
N GLY A 93 -5.04 -3.68 -2.38
CA GLY A 93 -5.76 -3.42 -1.11
C GLY A 93 -6.13 -1.94 -1.01
N ASP A 94 -5.88 -1.35 0.15
CA ASP A 94 -6.12 0.08 0.39
C ASP A 94 -4.95 0.97 -0.03
N THR A 95 -3.93 0.45 -0.73
CA THR A 95 -2.84 1.30 -1.26
C THR A 95 -3.34 2.19 -2.40
N ILE A 96 -4.20 1.65 -3.26
CA ILE A 96 -4.89 2.40 -4.32
C ILE A 96 -6.37 2.08 -4.22
N LEU A 97 -7.18 3.15 -4.16
CA LEU A 97 -8.64 3.08 -4.17
C LEU A 97 -9.17 3.72 -5.45
N GLY A 98 -10.19 3.12 -6.05
CA GLY A 98 -10.77 3.60 -7.31
C GLY A 98 -11.40 4.99 -7.15
N GLY A 99 -10.65 6.06 -7.46
CA GLY A 99 -11.15 7.43 -7.54
C GLY A 99 -10.88 8.34 -6.33
N VAL A 100 -10.21 7.85 -5.28
CA VAL A 100 -9.83 8.65 -4.10
C VAL A 100 -8.45 8.28 -3.56
N THR A 101 -7.81 9.19 -2.83
CA THR A 101 -6.63 8.86 -2.03
C THR A 101 -7.05 8.02 -0.83
N ALA A 102 -6.34 6.94 -0.56
CA ALA A 102 -6.55 6.19 0.67
C ALA A 102 -6.16 7.04 1.89
N ARG A 103 -6.73 6.70 3.06
CA ARG A 103 -6.15 7.13 4.33
C ARG A 103 -4.73 6.56 4.42
N PHE A 104 -3.81 7.29 5.03
CA PHE A 104 -2.48 6.78 5.34
C PHE A 104 -2.04 7.22 6.73
N ASP A 105 -1.35 6.32 7.42
CA ASP A 105 -0.73 6.60 8.72
C ASP A 105 0.69 7.19 8.54
N ASN A 106 1.36 6.92 7.41
CA ASN A 106 2.66 7.49 7.06
C ASN A 106 2.71 7.95 5.59
N ILE A 107 2.76 9.26 5.37
CA ILE A 107 2.76 9.87 4.02
C ILE A 107 3.99 9.50 3.19
N GLN A 108 5.18 9.45 3.80
CA GLN A 108 6.42 9.19 3.08
C GLN A 108 6.46 7.73 2.60
N ALA A 109 6.14 6.79 3.48
CA ALA A 109 6.06 5.38 3.13
C ALA A 109 4.98 5.14 2.05
N TYR A 110 3.84 5.83 2.15
CA TYR A 110 2.78 5.74 1.16
C TYR A 110 3.23 6.23 -0.23
N GLU A 111 3.92 7.38 -0.31
CA GLU A 111 4.46 7.88 -1.58
C GLU A 111 5.51 6.93 -2.19
N ASP A 112 6.41 6.38 -1.37
CA ASP A 112 7.41 5.42 -1.83
C ASP A 112 6.75 4.14 -2.38
N SER A 113 5.70 3.66 -1.71
CA SER A 113 4.88 2.53 -2.17
C SER A 113 4.16 2.83 -3.50
N LEU A 114 3.57 4.01 -3.66
CA LEU A 114 2.94 4.43 -4.91
C LEU A 114 3.95 4.57 -6.06
N ARG A 115 5.19 5.01 -5.80
CA ARG A 115 6.25 5.06 -6.81
C ARG A 115 6.68 3.68 -7.26
N ARG A 116 6.86 2.74 -6.32
CA ARG A 116 7.14 1.33 -6.64
C ARG A 116 6.01 0.71 -7.47
N LEU A 117 4.75 0.97 -7.12
CA LEU A 117 3.61 0.53 -7.92
C LEU A 117 3.59 1.17 -9.30
N GLN A 118 3.90 2.46 -9.43
CA GLN A 118 3.99 3.14 -10.72
C GLN A 118 5.03 2.50 -11.64
N GLU A 119 6.22 2.18 -11.11
CA GLU A 119 7.28 1.51 -11.85
C GLU A 119 6.85 0.10 -12.28
N LEU A 120 6.28 -0.68 -11.35
CA LEU A 120 5.82 -2.04 -11.62
C LEU A 120 4.73 -2.09 -12.71
N VAL A 121 3.76 -1.19 -12.62
CA VAL A 121 2.68 -1.08 -13.61
C VAL A 121 3.24 -0.65 -14.97
N ALA A 122 4.22 0.25 -15.01
CA ALA A 122 4.84 0.69 -16.25
C ALA A 122 5.67 -0.41 -16.91
N ASP A 123 6.31 -1.27 -16.12
CA ASP A 123 7.12 -2.39 -16.59
C ASP A 123 6.25 -3.55 -17.11
N ARG A 124 5.19 -3.88 -16.38
CA ARG A 124 4.39 -5.10 -16.65
C ARG A 124 3.10 -4.88 -17.42
N GLY A 125 2.55 -3.67 -17.43
CA GLY A 125 1.23 -3.43 -17.99
C GLY A 125 0.14 -4.16 -17.19
N ALA A 126 0.17 -4.08 -15.86
CA ALA A 126 -0.75 -4.80 -15.01
C ALA A 126 -2.08 -4.05 -14.77
N ALA A 127 -3.18 -4.79 -14.67
CA ALA A 127 -4.44 -4.28 -14.12
C ALA A 127 -4.35 -4.13 -12.60
N LEU A 128 -5.13 -3.23 -12.02
CA LEU A 128 -5.19 -3.04 -10.56
C LEU A 128 -6.55 -3.48 -10.02
N CYS A 129 -6.53 -4.24 -8.92
CA CYS A 129 -7.71 -4.63 -8.16
C CYS A 129 -7.64 -3.99 -6.76
N PRO A 130 -8.29 -2.82 -6.57
CA PRO A 130 -8.41 -2.15 -5.28
C PRO A 130 -9.13 -3.01 -4.23
N GLY A 131 -8.88 -2.70 -2.95
CA GLY A 131 -9.73 -3.18 -1.84
C GLY A 131 -11.16 -2.63 -1.92
N HIS A 132 -11.31 -1.41 -2.47
CA HIS A 132 -12.60 -0.76 -2.69
C HIS A 132 -12.66 -0.02 -4.04
N GLY A 133 -13.84 -0.06 -4.66
CA GLY A 133 -14.09 0.49 -5.99
C GLY A 133 -13.88 -0.53 -7.10
N ASP A 134 -14.02 -0.07 -8.34
CA ASP A 134 -13.92 -0.94 -9.52
C ASP A 134 -12.46 -1.29 -9.86
N ALA A 135 -12.28 -2.43 -10.51
CA ALA A 135 -11.00 -2.80 -11.08
C ALA A 135 -10.55 -1.78 -12.14
N ILE A 136 -9.26 -1.49 -12.17
CA ILE A 136 -8.65 -0.54 -13.09
C ILE A 136 -7.93 -1.34 -14.19
N PRO A 137 -8.36 -1.23 -15.45
CA PRO A 137 -7.71 -1.91 -16.56
C PRO A 137 -6.22 -1.57 -16.70
N ALA A 138 -5.43 -2.51 -17.24
CA ALA A 138 -4.01 -2.31 -17.52
C ALA A 138 -3.72 -1.04 -18.36
N ALA A 139 -4.61 -0.73 -19.30
CA ALA A 139 -4.49 0.46 -20.14
C ALA A 139 -4.58 1.80 -19.36
N SER A 140 -5.21 1.81 -18.19
CA SER A 140 -5.41 3.01 -17.36
C SER A 140 -4.66 2.99 -16.02
N SER A 141 -4.13 1.84 -15.60
CA SER A 141 -3.47 1.67 -14.31
C SER A 141 -2.34 2.67 -14.07
N ALA A 142 -1.43 2.85 -15.03
CA ALA A 142 -0.31 3.80 -14.90
C ALA A 142 -0.80 5.26 -14.74
N ALA A 143 -1.89 5.62 -15.44
CA ALA A 143 -2.51 6.93 -15.33
C ALA A 143 -3.17 7.11 -13.95
N THR A 144 -3.81 6.07 -13.43
CA THR A 144 -4.41 6.09 -12.10
C THR A 144 -3.37 6.28 -10.99
N VAL A 145 -2.25 5.53 -11.01
CA VAL A 145 -1.19 5.72 -10.00
C VAL A 145 -0.61 7.14 -10.06
N ARG A 146 -0.41 7.67 -11.28
CA ARG A 146 0.02 9.07 -11.47
C ARG A 146 -0.99 10.07 -10.90
N ALA A 147 -2.28 9.85 -11.12
CA ALA A 147 -3.33 10.73 -10.61
C ALA A 147 -3.34 10.77 -9.07
N VAL A 148 -3.19 9.62 -8.41
CA VAL A 148 -3.10 9.56 -6.93
C VAL A 148 -1.89 10.35 -6.42
N LEU A 149 -0.70 10.14 -6.98
CA LEU A 149 0.49 10.92 -6.64
C LEU A 149 0.31 12.42 -6.88
N GLN A 150 -0.41 12.79 -7.94
CA GLN A 150 -0.70 14.18 -8.26
C GLN A 150 -1.66 14.81 -7.25
N MET A 151 -2.70 14.09 -6.82
CA MET A 151 -3.63 14.55 -5.78
C MET A 151 -2.89 14.81 -4.45
N MET A 152 -1.94 13.96 -4.09
CA MET A 152 -1.11 14.16 -2.88
C MET A 152 -0.29 15.45 -2.97
N ARG A 153 0.42 15.64 -4.09
CA ARG A 153 1.21 16.87 -4.33
C ARG A 153 0.35 18.13 -4.35
N GLN A 154 -0.84 18.05 -4.94
CA GLN A 154 -1.80 19.15 -4.93
C GLN A 154 -2.25 19.49 -3.50
N ARG A 155 -2.49 18.46 -2.67
CA ARG A 155 -2.87 18.67 -1.27
C ARG A 155 -1.74 19.27 -0.45
N GLU A 156 -0.51 18.79 -0.61
CA GLU A 156 0.67 19.37 0.02
C GLU A 156 0.82 20.85 -0.34
N LYS A 157 0.73 21.17 -1.65
CA LYS A 157 0.78 22.54 -2.12
C LYS A 157 -0.30 23.41 -1.49
N ALA A 158 -1.54 22.93 -1.41
CA ALA A 158 -2.65 23.66 -0.81
C ALA A 158 -2.41 23.94 0.69
N VAL A 159 -1.87 22.98 1.44
CA VAL A 159 -1.47 23.19 2.85
C VAL A 159 -0.41 24.29 2.94
N VAL A 160 0.62 24.25 2.10
CA VAL A 160 1.68 25.26 2.10
C VAL A 160 1.15 26.65 1.75
N GLU A 161 0.22 26.77 0.81
CA GLU A 161 -0.43 28.04 0.44
C GLU A 161 -1.22 28.62 1.62
N VAL A 162 -2.07 27.81 2.27
CA VAL A 162 -2.84 28.24 3.46
C VAL A 162 -1.92 28.75 4.57
N LEU A 163 -0.79 28.08 4.82
CA LEU A 163 0.18 28.48 5.82
C LEU A 163 0.91 29.79 5.48
N ARG A 164 1.22 30.01 4.20
CA ARG A 164 1.88 31.26 3.74
C ARG A 164 0.97 32.47 3.88
N ASP A 165 -0.31 32.29 3.61
CA ASP A 165 -1.31 33.37 3.66
C ASP A 165 -1.73 33.73 5.09
N SER A 166 -1.34 32.92 6.08
CA SER A 166 -1.71 33.08 7.49
C SER A 166 -0.49 33.18 8.42
N PRO A 167 0.33 34.24 8.34
CA PRO A 167 1.57 34.38 9.11
C PRO A 167 1.37 34.49 10.63
N GLY A 168 0.14 34.75 11.09
CA GLY A 168 -0.24 34.74 12.51
C GLY A 168 -0.38 33.35 13.14
N GLY A 169 -0.24 32.30 12.33
CA GLY A 169 -0.49 30.91 12.72
C GLY A 169 -1.96 30.52 12.56
N LEU A 170 -2.19 29.21 12.39
CA LEU A 170 -3.51 28.59 12.28
C LEU A 170 -3.55 27.36 13.19
N THR A 171 -4.75 27.02 13.68
CA THR A 171 -4.97 25.72 14.30
C THR A 171 -5.13 24.65 13.21
N VAL A 172 -5.05 23.38 13.61
CA VAL A 172 -5.34 22.26 12.70
C VAL A 172 -6.78 22.34 12.19
N ASP A 173 -7.72 22.74 13.03
CA ASP A 173 -9.14 22.87 12.66
C ASP A 173 -9.34 23.95 11.57
N ASP A 174 -8.68 25.11 11.72
CA ASP A 174 -8.73 26.19 10.71
C ASP A 174 -8.21 25.71 9.35
N ILE A 175 -7.09 24.98 9.34
CA ILE A 175 -6.52 24.42 8.12
C ILE A 175 -7.46 23.37 7.52
N CYS A 176 -8.01 22.48 8.34
CA CYS A 176 -8.97 21.46 7.89
C CYS A 176 -10.23 22.09 7.30
N HIS A 177 -10.78 23.12 7.94
CA HIS A 177 -11.96 23.83 7.45
C HIS A 177 -11.66 24.55 6.13
N SER A 178 -10.51 25.19 6.00
CA SER A 178 -10.09 25.84 4.75
C SER A 178 -9.94 24.85 3.59
N LEU A 179 -9.38 23.66 3.86
CA LEU A 179 -9.03 22.68 2.82
C LEU A 179 -10.15 21.69 2.48
N TYR A 180 -11.04 21.40 3.43
CA TYR A 180 -12.05 20.35 3.34
C TYR A 180 -13.46 20.82 3.72
N GLY A 181 -13.64 22.10 4.10
CA GLY A 181 -14.94 22.70 4.36
C GLY A 181 -15.79 22.86 3.08
N GLY A 182 -17.08 23.10 3.25
CA GLY A 182 -18.09 23.06 2.18
C GLY A 182 -17.80 23.98 0.97
N ASP A 183 -17.19 25.14 1.19
CA ASP A 183 -16.87 26.09 0.12
C ASP A 183 -15.69 25.62 -0.76
N ALA A 184 -14.74 24.86 -0.19
CA ALA A 184 -13.62 24.26 -0.92
C ALA A 184 -14.07 23.08 -1.78
N VAL A 185 -15.03 22.28 -1.29
CA VAL A 185 -15.63 21.15 -2.03
C VAL A 185 -16.45 21.66 -3.22
N ALA A 186 -17.22 22.74 -3.03
CA ALA A 186 -17.96 23.38 -4.12
C ALA A 186 -17.05 23.95 -5.23
N ALA A 187 -15.90 24.54 -4.87
CA ALA A 187 -14.92 25.08 -5.81
C ALA A 187 -14.09 24.00 -6.55
N GLY A 188 -14.08 22.76 -6.05
CA GLY A 188 -13.43 21.60 -6.68
C GLY A 188 -14.33 20.87 -7.67
N MET A 189 -15.65 20.81 -7.43
CA MET A 189 -16.63 20.19 -8.34
C MET A 189 -17.00 21.07 -9.55
N ALA A 190 -16.67 22.35 -9.50
CA ALA A 190 -16.99 23.33 -10.56
C ALA A 190 -15.86 23.49 -11.61
N ARG A 191 -14.82 22.65 -11.61
CA ARG A 191 -13.68 22.72 -12.53
C ARG A 191 -13.55 21.46 -13.38
#